data_AF-A0A077WP06-F1
#
_entry.id   AF-A0A077WP06-F1
#
_cell.length_a   1.000
_cell.length_b   1.000
_cell.length_c   1.000
_cell.angle_alpha   90.00
_cell.angle_beta   90.00
_cell.angle_gamma   90.00
#
_symmetry.space_group_name_H-M   'P 1'
#
loop_
_entity.id
_entity.type
_entity.pdbx_description
1 polymer ?
#
loop_
_entity_poly.entity_id
_entity_poly.type
_entity_poly.pdbx_seq_one_letter_code
_entity_poly.pdbx_strand_id
1 'polypeptide(L)' 'MPIFPGGYQQQAFHSCIIGLIEFAETCKEDCDSLIIILEKCTKNIDNLLRTLLYFGFQLIDPRIYNQSTSYVLVGYEL' A
#
# COMPACT_ATOMS: atom_id res chain seq x y z
N MET A 1 -27.81 -11.69 6.84
CA MET A 1 -26.57 -10.90 6.66
C MET A 1 -25.71 -11.67 5.66
N PRO A 2 -25.49 -11.19 4.43
CA PRO A 2 -24.74 -11.97 3.45
C PRO A 2 -23.28 -12.04 3.89
N ILE A 3 -22.76 -13.27 3.93
CA ILE A 3 -21.38 -13.58 4.28
C ILE A 3 -20.58 -13.34 2.99
N PHE A 4 -19.94 -12.18 2.87
CA PHE A 4 -19.07 -11.91 1.72
C PHE A 4 -17.81 -12.78 1.86
N PRO A 5 -17.49 -13.65 0.88
CA PRO A 5 -16.28 -14.45 0.95
C PRO A 5 -15.08 -13.51 0.82
N GLY A 6 -14.07 -13.69 1.67
CA GLY A 6 -12.93 -12.77 1.82
C GLY A 6 -12.14 -12.44 0.53
N GLY A 7 -12.36 -13.17 -0.57
CA GLY A 7 -11.76 -12.89 -1.88
C GLY A 7 -12.20 -11.56 -2.51
N TYR A 8 -13.43 -11.09 -2.27
CA TYR A 8 -13.91 -9.83 -2.85
C TYR A 8 -13.16 -8.61 -2.30
N GLN A 9 -12.81 -8.62 -1.01
CA GLN A 9 -12.06 -7.52 -0.40
C GLN A 9 -10.64 -7.42 -0.96
N GLN A 10 -10.05 -8.55 -1.30
CA GLN A 10 -8.70 -8.63 -1.84
C GLN A 10 -8.64 -8.18 -3.31
N GLN A 11 -9.64 -8.55 -4.11
CA GLN A 11 -9.81 -8.04 -5.48
C GLN A 11 -10.10 -6.53 -5.50
N ALA A 12 -10.99 -6.06 -4.62
CA ALA A 12 -11.27 -4.63 -4.53
C ALA A 12 -10.02 -3.84 -4.13
N PHE A 13 -9.25 -4.33 -3.15
CA PHE A 13 -7.99 -3.70 -2.74
C PHE A 13 -6.97 -3.67 -3.88
N HIS A 14 -6.81 -4.78 -4.61
CA HIS A 14 -5.93 -4.85 -5.78
C HIS A 14 -6.29 -3.80 -6.84
N SER A 15 -7.57 -3.69 -7.20
CA SER A 15 -8.05 -2.67 -8.13
C SER A 15 -7.84 -1.24 -7.60
N CYS A 16 -8.01 -1.02 -6.29
CA CYS A 16 -7.73 0.29 -5.67
C CYS A 16 -6.25 0.66 -5.75
N ILE A 17 -5.32 -0.27 -5.51
CA ILE A 17 -3.88 0.01 -5.59
C ILE A 17 -3.46 0.33 -7.03
N ILE A 18 -3.95 -0.43 -8.01
CA ILE A 18 -3.68 -0.14 -9.43
C ILE A 18 -4.20 1.26 -9.79
N GLY A 19 -5.46 1.56 -9.47
CA GLY A 19 -6.02 2.87 -9.77
C GLY A 19 -5.28 4.02 -9.06
N LEU A 20 -4.69 3.76 -7.89
CA LEU A 20 -3.88 4.75 -7.19
C LEU A 20 -2.53 5.00 -7.88
N ILE A 21 -1.89 3.95 -8.40
CA ILE A 21 -0.65 4.06 -9.19
C ILE A 21 -0.94 4.81 -10.48
N GLU A 22 -1.92 4.36 -11.27
CA GLU A 22 -2.32 5.01 -12.52
C GLU A 22 -2.69 6.49 -12.30
N PHE A 23 -3.41 6.79 -11.22
CA PHE A 23 -3.73 8.17 -10.85
C PHE A 23 -2.47 8.98 -10.54
N ALA A 24 -1.52 8.42 -9.79
CA ALA A 24 -0.30 9.13 -9.42
C ALA A 24 0.61 9.39 -10.64
N GLU A 25 0.71 8.43 -11.56
CA GLU A 25 1.39 8.59 -12.86
C GLU A 25 0.72 9.68 -13.72
N THR A 26 -0.61 9.77 -13.66
CA THR A 26 -1.37 10.73 -14.49
C THR A 26 -1.43 12.13 -13.88
N CYS A 27 -1.41 12.27 -12.55
CA CYS A 27 -1.74 13.52 -11.88
C CYS A 27 -0.57 14.49 -11.65
N LYS A 28 0.68 14.15 -11.95
CA LYS A 28 1.81 15.08 -11.77
C LYS A 28 3.01 14.78 -12.67
N GLU A 29 3.59 15.84 -13.24
CA GLU A 29 4.95 15.82 -13.84
C GLU A 29 6.06 15.63 -12.78
N ASP A 30 5.76 15.79 -11.48
CA ASP A 30 6.73 15.78 -10.37
C ASP A 30 6.40 14.75 -9.25
N CYS A 31 5.76 13.62 -9.55
CA CYS A 31 5.57 12.56 -8.56
C CYS A 31 6.60 11.45 -8.80
N ASP A 32 7.71 11.50 -8.06
CA ASP A 32 8.79 10.51 -8.21
C ASP A 32 8.52 9.22 -7.43
N SER A 33 7.71 9.31 -6.37
CA SER A 33 7.42 8.16 -5.50
C SER A 33 6.10 8.27 -4.76
N LEU A 34 5.47 7.12 -4.56
CA LEU A 34 4.33 6.87 -3.70
C LEU A 34 4.79 6.25 -2.39
N ILE A 35 4.36 6.78 -1.26
CA ILE A 35 4.65 6.23 0.07
C ILE A 35 3.33 5.85 0.76
N ILE A 36 3.21 4.60 1.19
CA ILE A 36 2.06 4.09 1.95
C ILE A 36 2.52 3.78 3.37
N ILE A 37 1.84 4.36 4.34
CA ILE A 37 2.09 4.17 5.77
C ILE A 37 1.01 3.25 6.34
N LEU A 38 1.42 2.14 6.94
CA LEU A 38 0.52 1.13 7.51
C LEU A 38 0.81 0.96 9.00
N GLU A 39 -0.24 0.93 9.82
CA GLU A 39 -0.09 0.62 11.25
C GLU A 39 0.11 -0.89 11.44
N LYS A 40 1.10 -1.31 12.24
CA LYS A 40 1.41 -2.73 12.48
C LYS A 40 0.25 -3.49 13.15
N CYS A 41 -0.58 -2.79 13.91
CA CYS A 41 -1.74 -3.36 14.59
C CYS A 41 -2.92 -3.65 13.63
N THR A 42 -2.80 -3.30 12.35
CA THR A 42 -3.84 -3.54 11.35
C THR A 42 -4.08 -5.04 11.15
N LYS A 43 -5.34 -5.46 11.17
CA LYS A 43 -5.70 -6.85 10.86
C LYS A 43 -5.27 -7.21 9.44
N ASN A 44 -4.69 -8.39 9.26
CA ASN A 44 -4.18 -8.88 7.97
C ASN A 44 -3.07 -8.01 7.35
N ILE A 45 -2.28 -7.31 8.18
CA ILE A 45 -1.14 -6.50 7.73
C ILE A 45 -0.16 -7.30 6.86
N ASP A 46 0.10 -8.58 7.19
CA ASP A 46 1.00 -9.43 6.42
C ASP A 46 0.51 -9.66 4.98
N ASN A 47 -0.80 -9.78 4.81
CA ASN A 47 -1.41 -9.99 3.51
C ASN A 47 -1.38 -8.70 2.68
N LEU A 48 -1.67 -7.55 3.31
CA LEU A 48 -1.54 -6.23 2.69
C LEU A 48 -0.09 -5.96 2.25
N LEU A 49 0.87 -6.21 3.13
CA LEU A 49 2.29 -6.07 2.83
C LEU A 49 2.71 -6.96 1.67
N ARG A 50 2.34 -8.24 1.68
CA ARG A 50 2.64 -9.15 0.56
C ARG A 50 2.05 -8.65 -0.74
N THR A 51 0.80 -8.19 -0.74
CA THR A 51 0.17 -7.64 -1.94
C THR A 51 0.93 -6.42 -2.46
N LEU A 52 1.27 -5.46 -1.59
CA LEU A 52 2.05 -4.27 -1.97
C LEU A 52 3.45 -4.65 -2.51
N LEU A 53 4.13 -5.58 -1.85
CA LEU A 53 5.41 -6.10 -2.34
C LEU A 53 5.29 -6.79 -3.71
N TYR A 54 4.20 -7.51 -3.97
CA TYR A 54 3.93 -8.10 -5.29
C TYR A 54 3.63 -7.07 -6.37
N PHE A 55 3.09 -5.90 -5.99
CA PHE A 55 2.96 -4.75 -6.88
C PHE A 55 4.29 -4.02 -7.14
N GLY A 56 5.38 -4.42 -6.49
CA GLY A 56 6.70 -3.79 -6.66
C GLY A 56 7.03 -2.71 -5.63
N PHE A 57 6.16 -2.48 -4.64
CA PHE A 57 6.51 -1.61 -3.52
C PHE A 57 7.68 -2.22 -2.73
N GLN A 58 8.51 -1.36 -2.14
CA GLN A 58 9.66 -1.73 -1.31
C GLN A 58 9.47 -1.25 0.12
N LEU A 59 10.02 -1.99 1.09
CA LEU A 59 10.00 -1.56 2.48
C LEU A 59 10.93 -0.36 2.68
N ILE A 60 10.44 0.64 3.40
CA ILE A 60 11.19 1.84 3.73
C ILE A 60 11.43 1.89 5.23
N ASP A 61 12.63 2.32 5.63
CA ASP A 61 12.92 2.61 7.04
C ASP A 61 12.02 3.76 7.52
N PRO A 62 11.11 3.53 8.50
CA PRO A 62 10.22 4.55 9.04
C PRO A 62 10.95 5.81 9.53
N ARG A 63 12.22 5.69 9.92
CA ARG A 63 13.05 6.80 10.40
C ARG A 63 13.29 7.86 9.33
N ILE A 64 13.28 7.50 8.06
CA ILE A 64 13.46 8.44 6.93
C ILE A 64 12.35 9.49 6.92
N TYR A 65 11.13 9.09 7.29
CA TYR A 65 9.95 9.96 7.35
C TYR A 65 9.56 10.37 8.78
N ASN A 66 10.47 10.22 9.75
CA ASN A 66 10.24 10.50 11.16
C ASN A 66 8.99 9.80 11.75
N GLN A 67 8.68 8.60 11.23
CA GLN A 67 7.53 7.81 11.66
C GLN A 67 7.90 6.90 12.84
N SER A 68 6.92 6.63 13.71
CA SER A 68 7.12 5.74 14.86
C SER A 68 7.32 4.29 14.42
N THR A 69 7.97 3.48 15.27
CA THR A 69 8.17 2.05 15.02
C THR A 69 6.87 1.24 15.04
N SER A 70 5.73 1.86 15.38
CA SER A 70 4.41 1.25 15.28
C SER A 70 3.88 1.18 13.86
N TYR A 71 4.55 1.84 12.91
CA TYR A 71 4.18 1.84 11.49
C TYR A 71 5.18 1.03 10.64
N VAL A 72 4.70 0.54 9.50
CA VAL A 72 5.47 -0.01 8.40
C VAL A 72 5.24 0.91 7.20
N LEU A 73 6.33 1.31 6.56
CA LEU A 73 6.26 2.12 5.36
C LEU A 73 6.65 1.25 4.17
N VAL A 74 5.89 1.39 3.09
CA VAL A 74 6.27 0.87 1.79
C VAL A 74 6.25 2.00 0.77
N GLY A 75 7.19 1.99 -0.16
CA GLY A 75 7.24 2.98 -1.24
C GLY A 75 7.33 2.35 -2.61
N TYR A 76 6.82 3.05 -3.60
CA TYR A 76 6.84 2.68 -5.01
C TYR A 76 7.40 3.86 -5.79
N GLU A 77 8.46 3.63 -6.56
CA GLU A 77 9.00 4.63 -7.48
C GLU A 77 8.15 4.60 -8.75
N LEU A 78 7.68 5.77 -9.18
CA LEU A 78 6.80 5.95 -10.33
C LEU A 78 7.60 6.03 -11.64
#